data_AF-A0A2V6QLC5-F1
#
_entry.id   AF-A0A2V6QLC5-F1
#
_cell.length_a   1.000
_cell.length_b   1.000
_cell.length_c   1.000
_cell.angle_alpha   90.00
_cell.angle_beta   90.00
_cell.angle_gamma   90.00
#
_symmetry.space_group_name_H-M   'P 1'
#
loop_
_entity.id
_entity.type
_entity.pdbx_description
1 polymer ?
#
loop_
_entity_poly.entity_id
_entity_poly.type
_entity_poly.pdbx_seq_one_letter_code
_entity_poly.pdbx_strand_id
1 'polypeptide(L)'
;MTGGSSIVARLMAFFDGPDSGPGQVIRHIQVPPRQVMIEVPVSVPADVPPETQQRAVEIPGYVMTETTNGYIYPERWTLQQPGAGVYRWQRVPSSFQRK
;
A
#
# COMPACT_ATOMS: atom_id res chain seq x y z
N MET A 1 -15.70 -10.28 65.54
CA MET A 1 -16.32 -9.13 64.83
C MET A 1 -15.34 -8.75 63.72
N THR A 2 -15.41 -9.35 62.54
CA THR A 2 -16.27 -8.95 61.38
C THR A 2 -15.87 -7.55 60.90
N GLY A 3 -15.48 -7.27 59.66
CA GLY A 3 -15.22 -8.02 58.44
C GLY A 3 -14.12 -7.25 57.68
N GLY A 4 -13.71 -7.55 56.46
CA GLY A 4 -14.34 -8.24 55.34
C GLY A 4 -13.54 -7.77 54.12
N SER A 5 -13.10 -8.75 53.33
CA SER A 5 -12.41 -8.59 52.05
C SER A 5 -13.10 -7.58 51.12
N SER A 6 -12.34 -6.79 50.37
CA SER A 6 -12.44 -6.85 48.90
C SER A 6 -11.30 -6.11 48.20
N ILE A 7 -10.37 -6.92 47.67
CA ILE A 7 -9.61 -6.61 46.47
C ILE A 7 -10.64 -6.35 45.36
N VAL A 8 -10.83 -5.10 44.98
CA VAL A 8 -11.44 -4.77 43.68
C VAL A 8 -10.72 -3.55 43.12
N ALA A 9 -9.49 -3.77 42.65
CA ALA A 9 -8.93 -2.94 41.60
C ALA A 9 -9.84 -3.12 40.37
N ARG A 10 -10.84 -2.25 40.24
CA ARG A 10 -11.74 -2.22 39.08
C ARG A 10 -10.92 -1.86 37.83
N LEU A 11 -10.60 -2.91 37.08
CA LEU A 11 -10.86 -3.08 35.66
C LEU A 11 -11.02 -1.78 34.83
N MET A 12 -10.01 -1.54 33.98
CA MET A 12 -10.07 -1.03 32.60
C MET A 12 -11.19 -0.02 32.26
N ALA A 13 -10.79 1.22 32.04
CA ALA A 13 -11.27 2.00 30.90
C ALA A 13 -10.21 3.05 30.54
N PHE A 14 -9.16 2.60 29.83
CA PHE A 14 -8.45 3.49 28.92
C PHE A 14 -9.48 3.90 27.84
N PHE A 15 -10.16 5.03 28.06
CA PHE A 15 -10.74 5.78 26.96
C PHE A 15 -9.57 6.43 26.21
N ASP A 16 -8.83 5.62 25.44
CA ASP A 16 -8.20 6.17 24.26
C ASP A 16 -9.34 6.72 23.37
N GLY A 17 -9.15 7.91 22.82
CA GLY A 17 -10.08 8.48 21.83
C GLY A 17 -10.27 7.51 20.65
N PRO A 18 -11.17 7.80 19.69
CA PRO A 18 -11.38 6.90 18.55
C PRO A 18 -10.03 6.52 17.94
N ASP A 19 -9.68 5.23 18.00
CA ASP A 19 -8.38 4.69 17.63
C ASP A 19 -7.92 5.32 16.30
N SER A 20 -6.98 6.26 16.39
CA SER A 20 -6.49 7.02 15.22
C SER A 20 -5.53 6.19 14.35
N GLY A 21 -5.12 5.03 14.86
CA GLY A 21 -4.28 4.05 14.18
C GLY A 21 -5.08 2.97 13.42
N PRO A 22 -4.39 1.97 12.87
CA PRO A 22 -5.00 0.91 12.06
C PRO A 22 -5.99 0.01 12.82
N GLY A 23 -5.95 -0.01 14.15
CA GLY A 23 -6.76 -0.95 14.95
C GLY A 23 -6.24 -2.39 14.84
N GLN A 24 -7.12 -3.38 14.94
CA GLN A 24 -6.74 -4.80 14.94
C GLN A 24 -6.61 -5.36 13.52
N VAL A 25 -5.67 -6.29 13.31
CA VAL A 25 -5.53 -7.03 12.05
C VAL A 25 -6.71 -7.98 11.86
N ILE A 26 -7.37 -7.88 10.71
CA ILE A 26 -8.44 -8.79 10.29
C ILE A 26 -7.84 -9.93 9.45
N ARG A 27 -7.10 -9.59 8.40
CA ARG A 27 -6.48 -10.56 7.49
C ARG A 27 -5.39 -9.94 6.62
N HIS A 28 -4.62 -10.82 5.96
CA HIS A 28 -3.72 -10.46 4.88
C HIS A 28 -4.39 -10.73 3.53
N ILE A 29 -4.23 -9.80 2.59
CA ILE A 29 -4.78 -9.90 1.24
C ILE A 29 -3.60 -9.89 0.25
N GLN A 30 -3.48 -10.99 -0.51
CA GLN A 30 -2.52 -11.08 -1.59
C GLN A 30 -3.01 -10.27 -2.79
N VAL A 31 -2.21 -9.28 -3.20
CA VAL A 31 -2.36 -8.61 -4.49
C VAL A 31 -1.37 -9.25 -5.46
N PRO A 32 -1.83 -9.87 -6.56
CA PRO A 32 -0.94 -10.52 -7.50
C PRO A 32 -0.12 -9.49 -8.30
N PRO A 33 1.03 -9.90 -8.88
CA PRO A 33 1.71 -9.11 -9.90
C PRO A 33 0.77 -8.80 -11.06
N ARG A 34 0.99 -7.66 -11.72
CA ARG A 34 0.21 -7.24 -12.89
C ARG A 34 1.11 -6.81 -14.03
N GLN A 35 0.77 -7.22 -15.24
CA GLN A 35 1.42 -6.75 -16.45
C GLN A 35 0.76 -5.47 -16.95
N VAL A 36 1.56 -4.51 -17.39
CA VAL A 36 1.13 -3.25 -18.00
C VAL A 36 1.85 -3.07 -19.34
N MET A 37 1.12 -2.62 -20.35
CA MET A 37 1.70 -2.25 -21.64
C MET A 37 2.13 -0.79 -21.58
N ILE A 38 3.38 -0.50 -21.95
CA ILE A 38 3.93 0.85 -21.99
C ILE A 38 4.47 1.16 -23.38
N GLU A 39 4.45 2.44 -23.77
CA GLU A 39 4.98 2.89 -25.06
C GLU A 39 6.33 3.56 -24.88
N VAL A 40 7.41 2.87 -25.24
CA VAL A 40 8.77 3.39 -25.06
C VAL A 40 9.28 3.94 -26.39
N PRO A 41 9.82 5.18 -26.44
CA PRO A 41 10.42 5.70 -27.65
C PRO A 41 11.63 4.84 -28.05
N VAL A 42 11.71 4.48 -29.33
CA VAL A 42 12.87 3.80 -29.89
C VAL A 42 13.87 4.81 -30.42
N SER A 43 15.16 4.53 -30.20
CA SER A 43 16.23 5.35 -30.76
C SER A 43 16.32 5.10 -32.26
N VAL A 44 15.83 6.05 -33.05
CA VAL A 44 15.91 6.06 -34.51
C VAL A 44 16.85 7.16 -35.01
N PRO A 45 17.45 7.03 -36.21
CA PRO A 45 18.23 8.10 -36.83
C PRO A 45 17.39 9.39 -37.00
N ALA A 46 18.05 10.55 -37.02
CA ALA A 46 17.38 11.85 -37.01
C ALA A 46 16.45 12.10 -38.22
N ASP A 47 16.71 11.47 -39.36
CA ASP A 47 15.89 11.57 -40.58
C ASP A 47 14.67 10.63 -40.58
N VAL A 48 14.50 9.81 -39.54
CA VAL A 48 13.37 8.88 -39.40
C VAL A 48 12.35 9.48 -38.42
N PRO A 49 11.04 9.45 -38.73
CA PRO A 49 10.01 9.87 -37.79
C PRO A 49 10.13 9.13 -36.45
N PRO A 50 9.92 9.82 -35.31
CA PRO A 50 10.00 9.18 -34.01
C PRO A 50 8.97 8.05 -33.91
N GLU A 51 9.45 6.88 -33.47
CA GLU A 51 8.63 5.68 -33.31
C GLU A 51 8.57 5.30 -31.82
N THR A 52 7.44 4.73 -31.40
CA THR A 52 7.26 4.16 -30.07
C THR A 52 7.00 2.66 -30.20
N GLN A 53 7.57 1.89 -29.28
CA GLN A 53 7.38 0.45 -29.19
C GLN A 53 6.59 0.10 -27.94
N GLN A 54 5.55 -0.72 -28.10
CA GLN A 54 4.84 -1.30 -26.97
C GLN A 54 5.71 -2.35 -26.27
N ARG A 55 5.84 -2.24 -24.95
CA ARG A 55 6.54 -3.21 -24.11
C ARG A 55 5.66 -3.63 -22.93
N ALA A 56 5.62 -4.93 -22.67
CA ALA A 56 5.03 -5.46 -21.46
C ALA A 56 6.02 -5.29 -20.30
N VAL A 57 5.56 -4.68 -19.22
CA VAL A 57 6.30 -4.54 -17.96
C VAL A 57 5.48 -5.11 -16.82
N GLU A 58 6.11 -5.88 -15.96
CA GLU A 58 5.46 -6.46 -14.78
C GLU A 58 5.65 -5.56 -13.57
N ILE A 59 4.54 -5.14 -12.96
CA ILE A 59 4.52 -4.50 -11.64
C ILE A 59 4.38 -5.62 -10.60
N PRO A 60 5.35 -5.74 -9.65
CA PRO A 60 5.30 -6.77 -8.63
C PRO A 60 4.02 -6.72 -7.79
N GLY A 61 3.55 -7.90 -7.39
CA GLY A 61 2.49 -8.05 -6.40
C GLY A 61 2.95 -7.66 -5.01
N TYR A 62 2.02 -7.62 -4.06
CA TYR A 62 2.31 -7.32 -2.66
C TYR A 62 1.23 -7.88 -1.74
N VAL A 63 1.50 -7.92 -0.43
CA VAL A 63 0.53 -8.36 0.58
C VAL A 63 0.07 -7.14 1.37
N MET A 64 -1.21 -6.77 1.27
CA MET A 64 -1.78 -5.73 2.13
C MET A 64 -2.41 -6.33 3.37
N THR A 65 -2.52 -5.53 4.43
CA THR A 65 -3.18 -5.96 5.67
C THR A 65 -4.50 -5.22 5.81
N GLU A 66 -5.60 -5.96 5.88
CA GLU A 66 -6.89 -5.42 6.26
C GLU A 66 -6.98 -5.36 7.79
N THR A 67 -7.44 -4.23 8.29
CA THR A 67 -7.53 -3.92 9.71
C THR A 67 -8.93 -3.40 10.03
N THR A 68 -9.29 -3.35 11.31
CA THR A 68 -10.61 -2.85 11.73
C THR A 68 -10.86 -1.43 11.27
N ASN A 69 -9.82 -0.59 11.14
CA ASN A 69 -9.97 0.83 10.81
C ASN A 69 -9.59 1.16 9.35
N GLY A 70 -9.10 0.20 8.55
CA GLY A 70 -8.72 0.43 7.16
C GLY A 70 -7.72 -0.59 6.62
N TYR A 71 -6.80 -0.14 5.76
CA TYR A 71 -5.81 -0.98 5.10
C TYR A 71 -4.40 -0.45 5.33
N ILE A 72 -3.48 -1.35 5.66
CA ILE A 72 -2.05 -1.06 5.66
C ILE A 72 -1.48 -1.57 4.34
N TYR A 73 -1.00 -0.63 3.52
CA TYR A 73 -0.24 -0.93 2.31
C TYR A 73 1.23 -1.09 2.69
N PRO A 74 1.89 -2.17 2.28
CA PRO A 74 3.32 -2.28 2.46
C PRO A 74 4.04 -1.29 1.55
N GLU A 75 5.32 -1.15 1.79
CA GLU A 75 6.20 -0.58 0.79
C GLU A 75 6.13 -1.40 -0.50
N ARG A 76 6.02 -0.71 -1.65
CA ARG A 76 5.86 -1.36 -2.95
C ARG A 76 6.46 -0.55 -4.08
N TRP A 77 6.76 -1.23 -5.19
CA TRP A 77 7.11 -0.59 -6.44
C TRP A 77 5.87 -0.28 -7.26
N THR A 78 5.83 0.91 -7.85
CA THR A 78 4.83 1.30 -8.83
C THR A 78 5.51 1.91 -10.05
N LEU A 79 4.83 1.85 -11.20
CA LEU A 79 5.28 2.51 -12.42
C LEU A 79 4.54 3.83 -12.56
N GLN A 80 5.28 4.92 -12.66
CA GLN A 80 4.78 6.27 -12.90
C GLN A 80 5.06 6.70 -14.33
N GLN A 81 4.18 7.51 -14.90
CA GLN A 81 4.35 8.11 -16.21
C GLN A 81 4.39 9.64 -16.09
N PRO A 82 5.54 10.23 -15.72
CA PRO A 82 5.67 11.68 -15.56
C PRO A 82 5.55 12.47 -16.88
N GLY A 83 5.65 11.80 -18.03
CA GLY A 83 5.47 12.41 -19.35
C GLY A 83 5.16 11.37 -20.41
N ALA A 84 4.74 11.83 -21.61
CA ALA A 84 4.47 10.93 -22.74
C ALA A 84 5.74 10.12 -23.09
N GLY A 85 5.62 8.80 -23.11
CA GLY A 85 6.75 7.89 -23.37
C GLY A 85 7.82 7.81 -22.29
N VAL A 86 7.67 8.53 -21.17
CA VAL A 86 8.62 8.51 -20.05
C VAL A 86 8.01 7.74 -18.90
N TYR A 87 8.61 6.59 -18.56
CA TYR A 87 8.20 5.75 -17.44
C TYR A 87 9.29 5.69 -16.39
N ARG A 88 8.90 5.73 -15.12
CA ARG A 88 9.81 5.68 -13.98
C ARG A 88 9.29 4.73 -12.92
N TRP A 89 10.17 3.85 -12.44
CA TRP A 89 9.92 3.08 -11.23
C TRP A 89 9.95 3.99 -10.01
N GLN A 90 8.88 3.96 -9.23
CA GLN A 90 8.76 4.70 -7.99
C GLN A 90 8.55 3.72 -6.83
N ARG A 91 9.36 3.88 -5.79
CA ARG A 91 9.15 3.22 -4.50
C ARG A 91 8.12 4.03 -3.73
N VAL A 92 7.02 3.38 -3.34
CA VAL A 92 5.97 3.97 -2.51
C VAL A 92 6.15 3.42 -1.09
N PRO A 93 6.37 4.28 -0.07
CA PRO A 93 6.54 3.83 1.30
C PRO A 93 5.26 3.19 1.83
N SER A 94 5.39 2.43 2.92
CA SER A 94 4.23 1.88 3.62
C SER A 94 3.30 2.98 4.09
N SER A 95 1.99 2.77 3.95
CA SER A 95 0.99 3.77 4.30
C SER A 95 -0.26 3.13 4.85
N PHE A 96 -0.87 3.76 5.86
CA PHE A 96 -2.21 3.41 6.31
C PHE A 96 -3.26 4.23 5.55
N GLN A 97 -4.26 3.56 5.00
CA GLN A 97 -5.43 4.17 4.41
C GLN A 97 -6.65 3.79 5.23
N ARG A 98 -7.29 4.79 5.83
CA ARG A 98 -8.53 4.61 6.58
C ARG A 98 -9.70 4.28 5.63
N LYS A 99 -10.64 3.46 6.11
CA LYS A 99 -11.89 3.15 5.41
C LYS A 99 -13.01 4.15 5.73
#